data_AF-K7Y6J1-F1
#
_entry.id   AF-K7Y6J1-F1
#
_cell.length_a   1.000
_cell.length_b   1.000
_cell.length_c   1.000
_cell.angle_alpha   90.00
_cell.angle_beta   90.00
_cell.angle_gamma   90.00
#
_symmetry.space_group_name_H-M   'P 1'
#
loop_
_entity.id
_entity.type
_entity.pdbx_description
1 polymer ?
#
loop_
_entity_poly.entity_id
_entity_poly.type
_entity_poly.pdbx_seq_one_letter_code
_entity_poly.pdbx_strand_id
1 'polypeptide(L)' 'MGKIKPQIKKNNPSKSHPSTGWNIFGAVCLIGEIVFTLFDRNKKDKKK' A
#
# COMPACT_ATOMS: atom_id res chain seq x y z
N MET A 1 -44.59 24.55 -6.22
CA MET A 1 -43.48 23.62 -6.55
C MET A 1 -42.34 23.86 -5.56
N GLY A 2 -42.30 23.07 -4.50
CA GLY A 2 -41.23 23.17 -3.50
C GLY A 2 -39.92 22.68 -4.09
N LYS A 3 -38.89 23.55 -4.14
CA LYS A 3 -37.53 23.14 -4.49
C LYS A 3 -37.10 22.01 -3.55
N ILE A 4 -36.95 20.81 -4.09
CA ILE A 4 -36.31 19.70 -3.39
C ILE A 4 -34.84 20.09 -3.27
N LYS A 5 -34.47 20.58 -2.08
CA LYS A 5 -33.06 20.77 -1.70
C LYS A 5 -32.44 19.38 -1.79
N PRO A 6 -31.35 19.16 -2.55
CA PRO A 6 -30.65 17.90 -2.43
C PRO A 6 -30.13 17.86 -1.00
N GLN A 7 -30.85 17.15 -0.13
CA GLN A 7 -30.28 16.64 1.10
C GLN A 7 -29.25 15.65 0.60
N ILE A 8 -28.06 16.16 0.27
CA ILE A 8 -26.85 15.40 0.07
C ILE A 8 -26.71 14.69 1.41
N LYS A 9 -27.35 13.53 1.50
CA LYS A 9 -27.15 12.56 2.53
C LYS A 9 -25.67 12.31 2.39
N LYS A 10 -24.90 12.93 3.28
CA LYS A 10 -23.52 12.59 3.57
C LYS A 10 -23.58 11.15 4.10
N ASN A 11 -23.93 10.20 3.24
CA ASN A 11 -23.59 8.83 3.44
C ASN A 11 -22.07 8.88 3.44
N ASN A 12 -21.54 8.64 4.63
CA ASN A 12 -20.15 8.78 4.99
C ASN A 12 -19.24 8.46 3.81
N PRO A 13 -18.14 9.21 3.57
CA PRO A 13 -17.10 8.70 2.70
C PRO A 13 -16.75 7.32 3.26
N SER A 14 -17.25 6.26 2.61
CA SER A 14 -17.20 4.91 3.16
C SER A 14 -15.75 4.56 3.12
N LYS A 15 -15.05 4.71 4.26
CA LYS A 15 -13.59 4.59 4.45
C LYS A 15 -12.96 3.99 3.21
N SER A 16 -12.68 4.84 2.22
CA SER A 16 -11.85 4.41 1.12
C SER A 16 -10.57 4.05 1.84
N HIS A 17 -10.16 2.80 1.75
CA HIS A 17 -8.88 2.33 2.26
C HIS A 17 -7.88 2.42 1.10
N PRO A 18 -7.47 3.61 0.62
CA PRO A 18 -6.35 3.69 -0.29
C PRO A 18 -5.07 3.20 0.41
N SER A 19 -5.07 3.22 1.74
CA SER A 19 -3.96 2.81 2.60
C SER A 19 -3.65 1.32 2.54
N THR A 20 -4.62 0.43 2.29
CA THR A 20 -4.35 -1.02 2.36
C THR A 20 -3.49 -1.50 1.19
N GLY A 21 -3.81 -1.06 -0.03
CA GLY A 21 -2.99 -1.38 -1.21
C GLY A 21 -1.59 -0.77 -1.14
N TRP A 22 -1.48 0.48 -0.65
CA TRP A 22 -0.19 1.17 -0.51
C TRP A 22 0.69 0.56 0.58
N ASN A 23 0.08 0.06 1.65
CA ASN A 23 0.78 -0.65 2.72
C ASN A 23 1.32 -1.99 2.24
N ILE A 24 0.53 -2.75 1.49
CA ILE A 24 0.98 -4.02 0.88
C ILE A 24 2.13 -3.77 -0.11
N PHE A 25 2.02 -2.73 -0.94
CA PHE A 25 3.08 -2.34 -1.86
C PHE A 25 4.39 -1.97 -1.13
N GLY A 26 4.30 -1.16 -0.06
CA GLY A 26 5.44 -0.82 0.78
C GLY A 26 6.10 -2.04 1.44
N ALA A 27 5.29 -2.97 1.96
CA ALA A 27 5.78 -4.19 2.60
C ALA A 27 6.54 -5.11 1.62
N VAL A 28 6.01 -5.31 0.40
CA VAL A 28 6.68 -6.12 -0.63
C VAL A 28 8.00 -5.49 -1.08
N CYS A 29 8.05 -4.16 -1.18
CA CYS A 29 9.26 -3.44 -1.57
C CYS A 29 10.38 -3.60 -0.53
N LEU A 30 10.06 -3.50 0.76
CA LEU A 30 11.01 -3.73 1.86
C LEU A 30 11.53 -5.18 1.90
N ILE A 31 10.65 -6.16 1.72
CA ILE A 31 11.05 -7.59 1.67
C ILE A 31 11.96 -7.85 0.47
N GLY A 32 11.65 -7.26 -0.69
CA GLY A 32 12.47 -7.36 -1.89
C GLY A 32 13.91 -6.88 -1.69
N GLU A 33 14.10 -5.72 -1.03
CA GLU A 33 15.44 -5.19 -0.71
C GLU A 33 16.23 -6.09 0.24
N ILE A 34 15.58 -6.62 1.28
CA ILE A 34 16.23 -7.52 2.25
C ILE A 34 16.67 -8.81 1.56
N VAL A 35 15.79 -9.41 0.75
CA VAL A 35 16.09 -10.64 -0.01
C VAL A 35 17.23 -10.39 -1.01
N PHE A 36 17.20 -9.27 -1.72
CA PHE A 36 18.25 -8.89 -2.66
C PHE A 36 19.61 -8.72 -1.97
N THR A 37 19.63 -8.02 -0.83
CA THR A 37 20.84 -7.80 -0.02
C THR A 37 21.39 -9.12 0.54
N LEU A 38 20.51 -10.00 1.01
CA LEU A 38 20.90 -11.33 1.51
C LEU A 38 21.49 -12.19 0.39
N PHE A 39 20.89 -12.16 -0.80
CA PHE A 39 21.35 -12.91 -1.96
C PHE A 39 22.69 -12.37 -2.50
N ASP A 40 22.86 -11.06 -2.55
CA ASP A 40 24.14 -10.42 -2.93
C ASP A 40 25.25 -10.76 -1.94
N ARG A 41 24.97 -10.69 -0.63
CA ARG A 41 25.92 -11.10 0.42
C ARG A 41 26.28 -12.58 0.30
N ASN A 42 25.32 -13.46 0.04
CA ASN A 42 25.59 -14.90 -0.14
C ASN A 42 26.53 -15.16 -1.33
N LYS A 43 26.39 -14.38 -2.41
CA LYS A 43 27.26 -14.46 -3.59
C LYS A 43 28.69 -13.98 -3.32
N LYS A 44 28.87 -12.99 -2.44
CA LYS A 44 30.19 -12.49 -2.01
C LYS A 44 30.88 -13.44 -1.04
N ASP A 45 30.13 -14.08 -0.14
CA ASP A 45 30.68 -15.08 0.80
C ASP A 45 31.18 -16.34 0.09
N LYS A 46 30.49 -16.77 -0.99
CA LYS A 46 30.88 -17.94 -1.81
C LYS A 46 32.12 -17.73 -2.69
N LYS A 47 32.65 -16.49 -2.74
CA LYS A 47 33.83 -16.12 -3.53
C LYS A 47 35.10 -15.98 -2.68
N LYS A 48 35.03 -16.27 -1.38
CA LYS A 48 36.17 -16.27 -0.45
C LYS A 48 36.65 -17.69 -0.17
#